data_AF-A0A973U4X6-F1
#
_entry.id   AF-A0A973U4X6-F1
#
_cell.length_a   1.000
_cell.length_b   1.000
_cell.length_c   1.000
_cell.angle_alpha   90.00
_cell.angle_beta   90.00
_cell.angle_gamma   90.00
#
_symmetry.space_group_name_H-M   'P 1'
#
loop_
_entity.id
_entity.type
_entity.pdbx_description
1 polymer ?
#
loop_
_entity_poly.entity_id
_entity_poly.type
_entity_poly.pdbx_seq_one_letter_code
_entity_poly.pdbx_strand_id
1 'polypeptide(L)' 'MKTDELKLRLGQILAEEEGDGFVDWQSVRSLSDELLGELEVPIPLIVNEYLRGLDQRRSDTVYAHAQRSQLLQFLRAT' A
#
# COMPACT_ATOMS: atom_id res chain seq x y z
N MET A 1 -8.87 12.18 6.55
CA MET A 1 -8.28 12.26 5.17
C MET A 1 -9.35 12.02 4.10
N LYS A 2 -9.28 12.66 2.92
CA LYS A 2 -10.24 12.42 1.82
C LYS A 2 -9.92 11.14 1.04
N THR A 3 -10.92 10.47 0.46
CA THR A 3 -10.74 9.22 -0.31
C THR A 3 -9.76 9.36 -1.48
N ASP A 4 -9.81 10.46 -2.22
CA ASP A 4 -8.91 10.68 -3.37
C ASP A 4 -7.46 10.85 -2.95
N GLU A 5 -7.24 11.52 -1.82
CA GLU A 5 -5.92 11.70 -1.21
C GLU A 5 -5.35 10.37 -0.72
N LEU A 6 -6.19 9.54 -0.07
CA LEU A 6 -5.83 8.18 0.31
C LEU A 6 -5.42 7.35 -0.92
N LYS A 7 -6.22 7.37 -1.99
CA LYS A 7 -5.92 6.64 -3.22
C LYS A 7 -4.63 7.12 -3.87
N LEU A 8 -4.38 8.43 -3.88
CA LEU A 8 -3.13 9.00 -4.40
C LEU A 8 -1.91 8.48 -3.62
N ARG A 9 -1.96 8.55 -2.28
CA ARG A 9 -0.87 8.08 -1.43
C ARG A 9 -0.62 6.58 -1.54
N LEU A 10 -1.68 5.78 -1.61
CA LEU A 10 -1.57 4.34 -1.86
C LEU A 10 -0.97 4.04 -3.23
N GLY A 11 -1.32 4.83 -4.26
CA GLY A 11 -0.72 4.75 -5.59
C GLY A 11 0.78 5.04 -5.59
N GLN A 12 1.23 6.00 -4.78
CA GLN A 12 2.67 6.27 -4.60
C GLN A 12 3.40 5.07 -4.00
N ILE A 13 2.86 4.49 -2.92
CA ILE A 13 3.45 3.30 -2.28
C ILE A 13 3.51 2.13 -3.27
N LEU A 14 2.45 1.93 -4.07
CA LEU A 14 2.42 0.89 -5.08
C LEU A 14 3.45 1.12 -6.20
N ALA A 15 3.64 2.36 -6.64
CA ALA A 15 4.62 2.70 -7.66
C ALA A 15 6.07 2.40 -7.19
N GLU A 16 6.38 2.65 -5.92
CA GLU A 16 7.66 2.27 -5.30
C GLU A 16 7.86 0.74 -5.28
N GLU A 17 6.78 -0.03 -5.10
CA GLU A 17 6.80 -1.49 -5.09
C GLU A 17 6.89 -2.14 -6.49
N GLU A 18 6.43 -1.45 -7.53
CA GLU A 18 6.36 -1.92 -8.92
C GLU A 18 7.42 -1.28 -9.84
N GLY A 19 8.25 -0.38 -9.32
CA GLY A 19 9.30 0.28 -10.08
C GLY A 19 10.28 -0.70 -10.75
N ASP A 20 10.83 -0.29 -11.89
CA ASP A 20 11.83 -1.08 -12.61
C ASP A 20 13.12 -1.20 -11.78
N GLY A 21 13.33 -2.36 -11.14
CA GLY A 21 14.57 -2.67 -10.42
C GLY A 21 14.36 -3.28 -9.03
N PHE A 22 15.28 -2.98 -8.12
CA PHE A 22 15.19 -3.43 -6.73
C PHE A 22 14.21 -2.53 -5.96
N VAL A 23 13.23 -3.14 -5.31
CA VAL A 23 12.25 -2.41 -4.47
C VAL A 23 12.97 -1.82 -3.26
N ASP A 24 12.91 -0.51 -3.10
CA ASP A 24 13.36 0.17 -1.89
C ASP A 24 12.33 -0.02 -0.77
N TRP A 25 12.44 -1.14 -0.06
CA TRP A 25 11.57 -1.47 1.07
C TRP A 25 11.64 -0.47 2.23
N GLN A 26 12.71 0.34 2.33
CA GLN A 26 12.80 1.38 3.34
C GLN A 26 11.93 2.60 2.95
N SER A 27 11.93 2.96 1.67
CA SER A 27 11.01 3.96 1.10
C SER A 27 9.55 3.54 1.32
N VAL A 28 9.19 2.32 0.89
CA VAL A 28 7.84 1.74 1.05
C VAL A 28 7.38 1.74 2.52
N ARG A 29 8.29 1.40 3.45
CA ARG A 29 7.99 1.42 4.89
C ARG A 29 7.71 2.81 5.40
N SER A 30 8.57 3.77 5.07
CA SER A 30 8.43 5.16 5.53
C SER A 30 7.09 5.74 5.07
N LEU A 31 6.73 5.54 3.80
CA LEU A 31 5.46 5.99 3.24
C LEU A 31 4.24 5.28 3.86
N SER A 32 4.37 3.97 4.16
CA SER A 32 3.30 3.19 4.77
C SER A 32 3.04 3.62 6.22
N ASP A 33 4.09 3.84 7.00
CA ASP A 33 4.01 4.26 8.40
C ASP A 33 3.45 5.69 8.52
N GLU A 34 3.88 6.61 7.64
CA GLU A 34 3.33 7.96 7.55
C GLU A 34 1.82 7.93 7.23
N LEU A 35 1.42 7.19 6.19
CA LEU A 35 0.01 7.06 5.82
C LEU A 35 -0.84 6.43 6.92
N LEU A 36 -0.32 5.41 7.62
CA LEU A 36 -0.99 4.80 8.77
C LEU A 36 -1.20 5.79 9.92
N GLY A 37 -0.26 6.71 10.14
CA GLY A 37 -0.36 7.74 11.17
C GLY A 37 -1.42 8.82 10.87
N GLU A 38 -1.72 9.05 9.60
CA GLU A 38 -2.70 10.05 9.15
C GLU A 38 -4.13 9.48 9.00
N LEU A 39 -4.27 8.17 8.98
CA LEU A 39 -5.55 7.50 8.78
C LEU A 39 -6.43 7.56 10.04
N GLU A 40 -7.63 8.14 9.89
CA GLU A 40 -8.68 8.10 10.90
C GLU A 40 -9.49 6.80 10.75
N VAL A 41 -9.91 6.21 11.87
CA VAL A 41 -10.75 5.01 11.88
C VAL A 41 -12.21 5.34 11.53
N PRO A 42 -12.93 4.46 10.81
CA PRO A 42 -12.53 3.13 10.35
C PRO A 42 -11.76 3.12 9.01
N ILE A 43 -10.69 2.33 8.95
CA ILE A 43 -9.85 2.14 7.77
C ILE A 43 -10.38 0.94 6.95
N PRO A 44 -10.52 1.03 5.62
CA PRO A 44 -10.87 -0.13 4.80
C PRO A 44 -9.91 -1.30 5.04
N LEU A 45 -10.45 -2.52 5.18
CA LEU A 45 -9.65 -3.70 5.54
C LEU A 45 -8.47 -3.91 4.59
N ILE A 46 -8.70 -3.82 3.28
CA ILE A 46 -7.68 -3.96 2.23
C ILE A 46 -6.54 -2.95 2.43
N VAL A 47 -6.87 -1.70 2.78
CA VAL A 47 -5.87 -0.64 3.02
C VAL A 47 -5.07 -0.95 4.29
N ASN A 48 -5.74 -1.38 5.35
CA ASN A 48 -5.06 -1.72 6.62
C ASN A 48 -4.13 -2.94 6.47
N GLU A 49 -4.59 -3.99 5.79
CA GLU A 49 -3.80 -5.18 5.49
C GLU A 49 -2.62 -4.86 4.58
N TYR A 50 -2.83 -4.02 3.57
CA TYR A 50 -1.76 -3.57 2.70
C TYR A 50 -0.73 -2.75 3.47
N LEU A 51 -1.11 -1.75 4.26
CA LEU A 51 -0.09 -0.92 4.93
C LEU A 51 0.67 -1.69 6.01
N ARG A 52 0.00 -2.58 6.75
CA ARG A 52 0.62 -3.36 7.84
C ARG A 52 1.34 -4.63 7.38
N GLY A 53 0.97 -5.17 6.22
CA GLY A 53 1.51 -6.42 5.68
C GLY A 53 2.88 -6.31 5.00
N LEU A 54 3.64 -5.24 5.27
CA LEU A 54 4.88 -4.91 4.54
C LEU A 54 5.93 -6.02 4.61
N ASP A 55 6.24 -6.52 5.82
CA ASP A 55 7.26 -7.54 6.00
C ASP A 55 6.91 -8.87 5.30
N GLN A 56 5.61 -9.16 5.21
CA GLN A 56 5.13 -10.33 4.48
C GLN A 56 5.22 -10.11 2.96
N ARG A 57 4.85 -8.93 2.43
CA ARG A 57 5.05 -8.62 1.00
C ARG A 57 6.52 -8.66 0.59
N ARG A 58 7.42 -8.28 1.49
CA ARG A 58 8.87 -8.34 1.25
C ARG A 58 9.40 -9.77 1.15
N SER A 59 8.84 -10.72 1.90
CA SER A 59 9.35 -12.08 2.04
C SER A 59 8.60 -13.12 1.21
N ASP A 60 7.35 -12.84 0.81
CA ASP A 60 6.48 -13.74 0.06
C ASP A 60 5.94 -13.02 -1.20
N THR A 61 6.44 -13.46 -2.36
CA THR A 61 6.09 -12.88 -3.66
C THR A 61 4.65 -13.18 -4.09
N VAL A 62 4.08 -14.31 -3.66
CA VAL A 62 2.68 -14.67 -3.96
C VAL A 62 1.76 -13.77 -3.15
N TYR A 63 2.06 -13.59 -1.86
CA TYR A 63 1.34 -12.66 -1.00
C TYR A 63 1.44 -11.21 -1.51
N ALA A 64 2.65 -10.78 -1.91
CA ALA A 64 2.85 -9.45 -2.49
C ALA A 64 1.97 -9.22 -3.73
N HIS A 65 1.96 -10.17 -4.67
CA HIS A 65 1.14 -10.06 -5.87
C HIS A 65 -0.37 -10.00 -5.55
N ALA A 66 -0.84 -10.81 -4.60
CA ALA A 66 -2.24 -10.81 -4.18
C ALA A 66 -2.65 -9.46 -3.57
N GLN A 67 -1.82 -8.92 -2.67
CA GLN A 67 -2.05 -7.63 -2.02
C GLN A 67 -2.06 -6.47 -3.02
N ARG A 68 -1.10 -6.42 -3.96
CA ARG A 68 -1.07 -5.40 -5.03
C ARG A 68 -2.30 -5.48 -5.92
N SER A 69 -2.74 -6.69 -6.28
CA SER A 69 -3.95 -6.90 -7.09
C SER A 69 -5.20 -6.38 -6.39
N GLN A 70 -5.36 -6.63 -5.08
CA GLN A 70 -6.48 -6.12 -4.29
C GLN A 70 -6.42 -4.59 -4.15
N LEU A 71 -5.24 -4.04 -3.91
CA LEU A 71 -5.06 -2.60 -3.83
C LEU A 71 -5.40 -1.91 -5.15
N LEU A 72 -4.95 -2.45 -6.29
CA LEU A 72 -5.30 -1.92 -7.61
C LEU A 72 -6.81 -1.90 -7.86
N GLN A 73 -7.54 -2.91 -7.41
CA GLN A 73 -9.01 -2.92 -7.50
C GLN A 73 -9.63 -1.81 -6.65
N PHE A 74 -9.14 -1.61 -5.42
CA PHE A 74 -9.59 -0.53 -4.55
C PHE A 74 -9.31 0.86 -5.16
N LEU A 75 -8.13 1.07 -5.74
CA LEU A 75 -7.76 2.33 -6.38
C LEU A 75 -8.66 2.67 -7.58
N ARG A 76 -9.14 1.66 -8.31
CA ARG A 76 -10.01 1.80 -9.49
C ARG A 76 -11.49 1.90 -9.16
N ALA A 77 -11.92 1.44 -7.98
CA ALA A 77 -13.31 1.54 -7.55
C ALA A 77 -13.70 3.02 -7.44
N THR A 78 -14.86 3.40 -8.01
CA THR A 78 -15.35 4.79 -8.04
C THR A 78 -16.02 5.17 -6.74
#